data_AF-A0A445E874-F1
#
_entry.id   AF-A0A445E874-F1
#
_cell.length_a   1.000
_cell.length_b   1.000
_cell.length_c   1.000
_cell.angle_alpha   90.00
_cell.angle_beta   90.00
_cell.angle_gamma   90.00
#
_symmetry.space_group_name_H-M   'P 1'
#
loop_
_entity.id
_entity.type
_entity.pdbx_description
1 polymer ?
#
loop_
_entity_poly.entity_id
_entity_poly.type
_entity_poly.pdbx_seq_one_letter_code
_entity_poly.pdbx_strand_id
1 'polypeptide(L)'
;MAAKLGGRAYLSSFVDAVLNKLSSLDVNSTPEAKKLADQKLFRRLKASLRATRPVLDDAEQKQIRDQEVNKWLVDLQDALYMADDLLDELSTKAATATATPTPTQRDPGFS
;
A
#
# COMPACT_ATOMS: atom_id res chain seq x y z
N MET A 1 -33.74 -0.12 10.87
CA MET A 1 -32.71 0.48 11.75
C MET A 1 -31.35 0.13 11.17
N ALA A 2 -30.35 1.01 11.31
CA ALA A 2 -28.98 0.98 10.73
C ALA A 2 -28.85 1.67 9.36
N ALA A 3 -27.88 2.57 9.10
CA ALA A 3 -26.84 3.14 9.94
C ALA A 3 -26.65 4.61 9.53
N LYS A 4 -26.50 5.49 10.52
CA LYS A 4 -26.02 6.85 10.31
C LYS A 4 -24.55 6.74 9.92
N LEU A 5 -24.25 6.76 8.63
CA LEU A 5 -22.91 6.89 8.06
C LEU A 5 -22.38 8.31 8.34
N GLY A 6 -22.23 8.64 9.63
CA GLY A 6 -21.57 9.86 10.05
C GLY A 6 -20.07 9.64 9.89
N GLY A 7 -19.46 10.40 8.97
CA GLY A 7 -18.04 10.35 8.61
C GLY A 7 -17.10 10.29 9.82
N ARG A 8 -16.69 9.07 10.18
CA ARG A 8 -15.63 8.77 11.13
C ARG A 8 -14.94 7.51 10.60
N ALA A 9 -13.68 7.61 10.21
CA ALA A 9 -12.76 6.50 9.93
C ALA A 9 -12.81 5.77 8.57
N TYR A 10 -13.13 6.44 7.45
CA TYR A 10 -12.92 5.79 6.15
C TYR A 10 -11.41 5.72 5.79
N LEU A 11 -10.70 6.85 5.83
CA LEU A 11 -9.28 6.90 5.46
C LEU A 11 -8.37 6.42 6.58
N SER A 12 -8.78 6.59 7.83
CA SER A 12 -8.07 6.12 9.01
C SER A 12 -7.74 4.62 8.94
N SER A 13 -8.72 3.80 8.58
CA SER A 13 -8.52 2.35 8.39
C SER A 13 -7.64 2.02 7.17
N PHE A 14 -7.74 2.80 6.10
CA PHE A 14 -6.93 2.60 4.90
C PHE A 14 -5.46 2.96 5.11
N VAL A 15 -5.17 4.04 5.83
CA VAL A 15 -3.81 4.39 6.28
C VAL A 15 -3.20 3.25 7.10
N ASP A 16 -3.96 2.69 8.04
CA ASP A 16 -3.50 1.57 8.86
C ASP A 16 -3.22 0.32 8.01
N ALA A 17 -4.06 0.02 7.02
CA ALA A 17 -3.85 -1.09 6.09
C ALA A 17 -2.56 -0.92 5.26
N VAL A 18 -2.33 0.27 4.69
CA VAL A 18 -1.11 0.58 3.93
C VAL A 18 0.13 0.53 4.84
N LEU A 19 0.05 1.06 6.07
CA LEU A 19 1.14 0.95 7.05
C LEU A 19 1.47 -0.51 7.41
N ASN A 20 0.46 -1.36 7.48
CA ASN A 20 0.64 -2.78 7.74
C ASN A 20 1.29 -3.48 6.55
N LYS A 21 0.80 -3.25 5.32
CA LYS A 21 1.42 -3.77 4.09
C LYS A 21 2.89 -3.34 3.96
N LEU A 22 3.20 -2.06 4.22
CA LEU A 22 4.56 -1.53 4.25
C LEU A 22 5.46 -2.22 5.28
N SER A 23 4.89 -2.59 6.43
CA SER A 23 5.62 -3.31 7.48
C SER A 23 5.86 -4.77 7.09
N SER A 24 4.88 -5.43 6.50
CA SER A 24 5.02 -6.79 5.97
C SER A 24 6.02 -6.87 4.83
N LEU A 25 6.04 -5.88 3.92
CA LEU A 25 7.01 -5.84 2.82
C LEU A 25 8.44 -5.72 3.35
N ASP A 26 8.70 -4.91 4.37
CA ASP A 26 10.06 -4.76 4.94
C ASP A 26 10.58 -6.06 5.60
N VAL A 27 9.66 -6.86 6.17
CA VAL A 27 9.96 -8.13 6.83
C VAL A 27 10.08 -9.29 5.84
N ASN A 28 9.25 -9.33 4.80
CA ASN A 28 9.10 -10.47 3.90
C ASN A 28 9.72 -10.26 2.51
N SER A 29 10.38 -9.12 2.25
CA SER A 29 11.02 -8.83 0.96
C SER A 29 12.36 -9.55 0.80
N THR A 30 12.51 -10.23 -0.32
CA THR A 30 13.80 -10.74 -0.79
C THR A 30 14.77 -9.58 -1.05
N PRO A 31 16.09 -9.79 -0.95
CA PRO A 31 17.10 -8.74 -1.18
C PRO A 31 16.97 -8.07 -2.56
N GLU A 32 16.43 -8.78 -3.56
CA GLU A 32 16.14 -8.24 -4.90
C GLU A 32 14.90 -7.33 -4.92
N ALA A 33 13.82 -7.72 -4.24
CA ALA A 33 12.65 -6.86 -4.04
C ALA A 33 13.01 -5.61 -3.23
N LYS A 34 13.92 -5.73 -2.25
CA LYS A 34 14.50 -4.61 -1.49
C LYS A 34 15.36 -3.66 -2.32
N LYS A 35 15.86 -4.12 -3.47
CA LYS A 35 16.68 -3.34 -4.40
C LYS A 35 15.83 -2.64 -5.47
N LEU A 36 14.69 -3.23 -5.83
CA LEU A 36 13.66 -2.64 -6.71
C LEU A 36 12.79 -1.63 -5.98
N ALA A 37 12.45 -1.93 -4.72
CA ALA A 37 11.79 -1.01 -3.83
C ALA A 37 12.78 0.11 -3.46
N ASP A 38 12.47 1.35 -3.79
CA ASP A 38 13.23 2.48 -3.27
C ASP A 38 12.95 2.57 -1.74
N GLN A 39 13.76 1.84 -0.97
CA GLN A 39 13.65 1.69 0.47
C GLN A 39 13.58 3.05 1.19
N LYS A 40 14.17 4.09 0.58
CA LYS A 40 14.12 5.45 1.08
C LYS A 40 12.74 6.06 0.88
N LEU A 41 12.10 5.85 -0.27
CA LEU A 41 10.73 6.28 -0.53
C LEU A 41 9.75 5.56 0.41
N PHE A 42 9.87 4.23 0.58
CA PHE A 42 8.99 3.48 1.48
C PHE A 42 9.12 3.90 2.94
N ARG A 43 10.35 4.14 3.41
CA ARG A 43 10.58 4.69 4.76
C ARG A 43 9.99 6.07 4.93
N ARG A 44 10.11 6.95 3.93
CA ARG A 44 9.50 8.28 3.95
C ARG A 44 7.97 8.19 3.97
N LEU A 45 7.38 7.36 3.13
CA LEU A 45 5.92 7.14 3.10
C LEU A 45 5.41 6.65 4.46
N LYS A 46 6.07 5.64 5.05
CA LYS A 46 5.72 5.12 6.38
C LYS A 46 5.82 6.20 7.46
N ALA A 47 6.85 7.04 7.43
CA ALA A 47 7.01 8.14 8.37
C ALA A 47 5.91 9.21 8.20
N SER A 48 5.61 9.60 6.95
CA SER A 48 4.54 10.54 6.65
C SER A 48 3.18 10.03 7.11
N LEU A 49 2.82 8.78 6.79
CA LEU A 49 1.54 8.19 7.20
C LEU A 49 1.41 8.11 8.73
N ARG A 50 2.48 7.79 9.45
CA ARG A 50 2.49 7.81 10.92
C ARG A 50 2.29 9.21 11.50
N ALA A 51 2.86 10.24 10.87
CA ALA A 51 2.65 11.62 11.29
C ALA A 51 1.22 12.10 10.99
N THR A 52 0.63 11.61 9.90
CA THR A 52 -0.73 11.95 9.49
C THR A 52 -1.80 11.23 10.31
N ARG A 53 -1.56 10.00 10.74
CA ARG A 53 -2.56 9.19 11.47
C ARG A 53 -3.23 9.88 12.66
N PRO A 54 -2.52 10.57 13.58
CA PRO A 54 -3.16 11.23 14.73
C PRO A 54 -4.04 12.42 14.33
N VAL A 55 -3.73 13.11 13.23
CA VAL A 55 -4.53 14.26 12.76
C VAL A 55 -5.69 13.83 11.87
N LEU A 56 -5.71 12.57 11.42
CA LEU A 56 -6.67 12.06 10.47
C LEU A 56 -8.07 11.92 11.07
N ASP A 57 -8.17 11.44 12.32
CA ASP A 57 -9.45 11.30 13.03
C ASP A 57 -10.12 12.68 13.27
N ASP A 58 -9.32 13.74 13.48
CA ASP A 58 -9.79 15.12 13.60
C ASP A 58 -10.17 15.71 12.24
N ALA A 59 -9.38 15.42 11.20
CA ALA A 59 -9.62 15.89 9.84
C ALA A 59 -10.92 15.28 9.26
N GLU A 60 -11.14 13.98 9.42
CA GLU A 60 -12.35 13.30 8.95
C GLU A 60 -13.64 13.84 9.59
N GLN A 61 -13.57 14.31 10.83
CA GLN A 61 -14.69 14.99 11.50
C GLN A 61 -14.92 16.41 10.98
N LYS A 62 -13.83 17.10 10.61
CA LYS A 62 -13.87 18.49 10.11
C LYS A 62 -14.18 18.60 8.63
N GLN A 63 -14.07 17.53 7.84
CA GLN A 63 -14.28 17.54 6.38
C GLN A 63 -15.64 18.12 5.94
N ILE A 64 -16.67 18.01 6.79
CA ILE A 64 -18.03 18.50 6.47
C ILE A 64 -18.10 20.03 6.57
N ARG A 65 -17.27 20.62 7.43
CA ARG A 65 -17.29 22.05 7.76
C ARG A 65 -16.17 22.83 7.08
N ASP A 66 -15.10 22.15 6.71
CA ASP A 66 -13.89 22.75 6.18
C ASP A 66 -13.53 22.10 4.83
N GLN A 67 -13.66 22.91 3.77
CA GLN A 67 -13.41 22.46 2.40
C GLN A 67 -11.92 22.24 2.13
N GLU A 68 -11.01 22.95 2.81
CA GLU A 68 -9.57 22.72 2.68
C GLU A 68 -9.19 21.37 3.30
N VAL A 69 -9.80 21.03 4.44
CA VAL A 69 -9.64 19.70 5.05
C VAL A 69 -10.19 18.61 4.14
N ASN A 70 -11.37 18.83 3.53
CA ASN A 70 -11.91 17.87 2.57
C ASN A 70 -10.98 17.65 1.37
N LYS A 71 -10.42 18.72 0.79
CA LYS A 71 -9.48 18.62 -0.31
C LYS A 71 -8.21 17.87 0.09
N TRP A 72 -7.64 18.18 1.25
CA TRP A 72 -6.47 17.48 1.77
C TRP A 72 -6.73 15.98 2.00
N LEU A 73 -7.92 15.60 2.46
CA LEU A 73 -8.31 14.18 2.61
C LEU A 73 -8.43 13.46 1.26
N VAL A 74 -8.95 14.13 0.22
CA VAL A 74 -9.00 13.58 -1.14
C VAL A 74 -7.58 13.36 -1.69
N ASP A 75 -6.69 14.35 -1.55
CA ASP A 75 -5.30 14.21 -1.98
C ASP A 75 -4.57 13.08 -1.23
N LEU A 76 -4.86 12.91 0.06
CA LEU A 76 -4.34 11.80 0.86
C LEU A 76 -4.88 10.45 0.39
N GLN A 77 -6.16 10.37 0.02
CA GLN A 77 -6.77 9.16 -0.52
C GLN A 77 -6.10 8.72 -1.82
N ASP A 78 -5.91 9.65 -2.76
CA ASP A 78 -5.24 9.37 -4.04
C ASP A 78 -3.80 8.89 -3.83
N ALA A 79 -3.08 9.52 -2.90
CA ALA A 79 -1.73 9.08 -2.54
C ALA A 79 -1.69 7.67 -1.94
N LEU A 80 -2.69 7.29 -1.14
CA LEU A 80 -2.79 5.95 -0.57
C LEU A 80 -3.11 4.89 -1.63
N TYR A 81 -3.98 5.19 -2.61
CA TYR A 81 -4.25 4.28 -3.72
C TYR A 81 -3.00 4.03 -4.57
N MET A 82 -2.28 5.09 -4.93
CA MET A 82 -1.00 4.94 -5.65
C MET A 82 0.03 4.12 -4.87
N ALA A 83 0.07 4.28 -3.53
CA ALA A 83 0.94 3.49 -2.69
C ALA A 83 0.54 2.01 -2.61
N ASP A 84 -0.76 1.72 -2.51
CA ASP A 84 -1.28 0.36 -2.45
C ASP A 84 -1.01 -0.41 -3.76
N ASP A 85 -1.27 0.22 -4.91
CA ASP A 85 -0.98 -0.35 -6.24
C ASP A 85 0.51 -0.69 -6.40
N LEU A 86 1.39 0.22 -5.98
CA LEU A 86 2.84 0.00 -6.01
C LEU A 86 3.27 -1.16 -5.09
N LEU A 87 2.65 -1.28 -3.92
CA LEU A 87 2.92 -2.36 -2.96
C LEU A 87 2.48 -3.72 -3.49
N ASP A 88 1.34 -3.77 -4.16
CA ASP A 88 0.82 -4.99 -4.78
C ASP A 88 1.65 -5.41 -5.99
N GLU A 89 2.15 -4.46 -6.80
CA GLU A 89 3.08 -4.75 -7.91
C GLU A 89 4.39 -5.37 -7.40
N LEU A 90 4.98 -4.80 -6.34
CA LEU A 90 6.20 -5.34 -5.72
C LEU A 90 5.98 -6.73 -5.12
N SER A 91 4.84 -6.94 -4.45
CA SER A 91 4.48 -8.24 -3.87
C SER A 91 4.30 -9.30 -4.96
N THR A 92 3.65 -8.94 -6.06
CA THR A 92 3.42 -9.84 -7.20
C THR A 92 4.73 -10.16 -7.93
N LYS A 93 5.59 -9.16 -8.14
CA LYS A 93 6.88 -9.34 -8.80
C LYS A 93 7.86 -10.18 -7.97
N ALA A 94 7.78 -10.10 -6.64
CA ALA A 94 8.51 -10.99 -5.75
C ALA A 94 8.00 -12.45 -5.85
N ALA A 95 6.69 -12.64 -6.06
CA ALA A 95 6.11 -13.97 -6.24
C ALA A 95 6.52 -14.61 -7.60
N THR A 96 6.53 -13.83 -8.68
CA THR A 96 6.88 -14.36 -10.02
C THR A 96 8.36 -14.70 -10.19
N ALA A 97 9.26 -14.11 -9.39
CA ALA A 97 10.68 -14.51 -9.34
C ALA A 97 10.91 -15.93 -8.80
N THR A 98 9.92 -16.53 -8.13
CA THR A 98 9.98 -17.92 -7.65
C THR A 98 9.39 -18.94 -8.63
N ALA A 99 8.73 -18.49 -9.69
CA ALA A 99 8.21 -19.34 -10.75
C ALA A 99 9.20 -19.37 -11.92
N THR A 100 10.29 -20.12 -11.76
CA THR A 100 11.00 -20.69 -12.90
C THR A 100 9.99 -21.44 -13.78
N PRO A 101 9.78 -21.06 -15.06
CA PRO A 101 9.20 -21.98 -16.02
C PRO A 101 10.22 -23.12 -16.21
N THR A 102 9.82 -24.32 -15.85
CA THR A 102 10.53 -25.57 -16.09
C THR A 102 11.05 -25.60 -17.54
N PRO A 103 12.36 -25.82 -17.79
CA PRO A 103 12.87 -25.93 -19.15
C PRO A 103 12.23 -27.14 -19.84
N THR A 104 11.66 -26.87 -21.01
CA THR A 104 11.31 -27.80 -22.07
C THR A 104 12.07 -29.13 -22.00
N GLN A 105 11.37 -30.21 -21.68
CA GLN A 105 11.80 -31.54 -22.07
C GLN A 105 11.61 -31.65 -23.59
N ARG A 106 12.65 -31.27 -24.35
CA ARG A 106 12.87 -31.86 -25.67
C ARG A 106 13.18 -33.32 -25.37
N ASP A 107 12.27 -34.22 -25.71
CA ASP A 107 12.68 -35.60 -25.99
C ASP A 107 13.54 -35.55 -27.27
N PRO A 108 14.84 -35.88 -27.20
CA PRO A 108 15.58 -36.29 -28.39
C PRO A 108 15.11 -37.70 -28.75
N GLY A 109 14.88 -37.94 -30.03
CA GLY A 109 14.25 -39.16 -30.52
C GLY A 109 14.86 -40.46 -29.98
N PHE A 110 13.99 -41.46 -29.86
CA PHE A 110 14.40 -42.86 -29.92
C PHE A 110 13.95 -43.44 -31.26
N SER A 111 14.92 -44.07 -31.93
CA SER A 111 14.82 -44.83 -33.17
C SER A 111 13.87 -46.02 -33.07
#